data_AF-A0AAW6N764-F1
#
_entry.id   AF-A0AAW6N764-F1
#
_cell.length_a   1.000
_cell.length_b   1.000
_cell.length_c   1.000
_cell.angle_alpha   90.00
_cell.angle_beta   90.00
_cell.angle_gamma   90.00
#
_symmetry.space_group_name_H-M   'P 1'
#
loop_
_entity.id
_entity.type
_entity.pdbx_description
1 polymer ?
#
loop_
_entity_poly.entity_id
_entity_poly.type
_entity_poly.pdbx_seq_one_letter_code
_entity_poly.pdbx_strand_id
1 'polypeptide(L)'
;MTKPTKPAAVDGPTLDDAADAQLFSSKTFAWVEFTPLAVQFMADSNDYVDLVAAAVDADAMATEAGRAQAVLKAGEAAAAAVTAGEKAVLAGGARDAAQVFAALAGAAAGLDLSGMAGRGLRVNSAEDGFDFADATLSAASTSGAVQVVDFGAADIHTIDADVPIVTVSFSDPNPVDKMRVIIKNSVAGYDVAGAALLSQSDISAQAPVPYGIRLSPDGTMMTINEYSGQRLRQYALSTPHDVTTKEYTGYGALGQLIGFDYNRAGTSIYTVRYQSGQRYVRRHAVSAPFDSETANPSHASSFSVNSHNNNCHGIRVNDDETKYWLIRYDGSEIHEFTMAVAGDTSTSSKTKTFDLSAIVASGYVHDHCFNEDYSKLFIISDTLNRVIELDLTTPEDILTLEYNGVFYDVSVDGIGQPNGIDFSPGGGDMFLVDQQSDEVYRYSTAVVSIALPVNLNVPNFVPPSMGATVMLDVITVDEGVTYEGAVL
;
A
#
# COMPACT_ATOMS: atom_id res chain seq x y z
N MET A 1 -53.46 -17.09 -4.27
CA MET A 1 -53.54 -16.30 -5.52
C MET A 1 -52.32 -15.38 -5.52
N THR A 2 -51.15 -15.89 -5.89
CA THR A 2 -50.61 -16.14 -7.26
C THR A 2 -49.90 -14.91 -7.83
N LYS A 3 -48.58 -14.91 -7.64
CA LYS A 3 -47.59 -14.05 -8.31
C LYS A 3 -47.72 -14.23 -9.84
N PRO A 4 -47.56 -13.18 -10.67
CA PRO A 4 -47.65 -13.33 -12.13
C PRO A 4 -46.58 -14.28 -12.67
N THR A 5 -46.97 -15.18 -13.58
CA THR A 5 -46.06 -16.08 -14.29
C THR A 5 -45.38 -15.37 -15.46
N LYS A 6 -44.07 -15.64 -15.64
CA LYS A 6 -43.27 -15.24 -16.81
C LYS A 6 -43.95 -15.71 -18.11
N PRO A 7 -44.05 -14.88 -19.18
CA PRO A 7 -44.49 -15.35 -20.48
C PRO A 7 -43.58 -16.45 -21.03
N ALA A 8 -44.15 -17.39 -21.78
CA ALA A 8 -43.37 -18.43 -22.44
C ALA A 8 -42.46 -17.84 -23.53
N ALA A 9 -41.33 -18.50 -23.78
CA ALA A 9 -40.44 -18.13 -24.87
C ALA A 9 -41.17 -18.21 -26.22
N VAL A 10 -40.95 -17.20 -27.07
CA VAL A 10 -41.28 -17.21 -28.49
C VAL A 10 -39.95 -17.29 -29.22
N ASP A 11 -39.84 -18.21 -30.18
CA ASP A 11 -38.61 -18.43 -30.94
C ASP A 11 -38.16 -17.13 -31.65
N GLY A 12 -37.09 -16.53 -31.13
CA GLY A 12 -36.28 -15.53 -31.83
C GLY A 12 -35.22 -16.20 -32.72
N PRO A 13 -34.54 -15.45 -33.58
CA PRO A 13 -33.49 -16.02 -34.44
C PRO A 13 -32.38 -16.64 -33.58
N THR A 14 -31.94 -17.84 -33.96
CA THR A 14 -30.79 -18.51 -33.36
C THR A 14 -29.55 -17.62 -33.51
N LEU A 15 -28.91 -17.29 -32.40
CA LEU A 15 -27.61 -16.64 -32.35
C LEU A 15 -26.54 -17.59 -32.93
N ASP A 16 -25.50 -17.02 -33.53
CA ASP A 16 -24.40 -17.77 -34.15
C ASP A 16 -23.18 -17.61 -33.24
N ASP A 17 -22.95 -18.62 -32.39
CA ASP A 17 -22.03 -18.61 -31.24
C ASP A 17 -20.56 -18.28 -31.61
N ALA A 18 -20.20 -18.28 -32.90
CA ALA A 18 -18.87 -17.91 -33.39
C ALA A 18 -18.70 -16.41 -33.67
N ALA A 19 -19.77 -15.66 -33.93
CA ALA A 19 -19.71 -14.23 -34.28
C ALA A 19 -19.75 -13.34 -33.02
N ASP A 20 -20.61 -13.68 -32.06
CA ASP A 20 -20.76 -12.90 -30.82
C ASP A 20 -19.49 -12.97 -29.94
N ALA A 21 -18.77 -14.10 -29.97
CA ALA A 21 -17.48 -14.26 -29.30
C ALA A 21 -16.40 -13.24 -29.74
N GLN A 22 -16.51 -12.63 -30.94
CA GLN A 22 -15.60 -11.56 -31.36
C GLN A 22 -16.08 -10.16 -30.93
N LEU A 23 -17.40 -9.93 -30.82
CA LEU A 23 -17.98 -8.65 -30.42
C LEU A 23 -17.64 -8.25 -28.98
N PHE A 24 -17.51 -9.22 -28.07
CA PHE A 24 -17.13 -8.95 -26.68
C PHE A 24 -15.62 -8.86 -26.42
N SER A 25 -14.78 -9.13 -27.43
CA SER A 25 -13.32 -9.04 -27.30
C SER A 25 -12.77 -7.59 -27.29
N SER A 26 -13.56 -6.61 -27.74
CA SER A 26 -13.15 -5.21 -27.79
C SER A 26 -13.38 -4.48 -26.46
N LYS A 27 -12.36 -4.54 -25.61
CA LYS A 27 -12.17 -3.73 -24.39
C LYS A 27 -12.71 -2.29 -24.50
N THR A 28 -13.79 -1.97 -23.78
CA THR A 28 -13.87 -0.90 -22.74
C THR A 28 -15.32 -0.60 -22.36
N PHE A 29 -15.70 -0.87 -21.11
CA PHE A 29 -16.56 0.06 -20.37
C PHE A 29 -15.63 1.07 -19.72
N ALA A 30 -15.61 2.31 -20.22
CA ALA A 30 -14.83 3.37 -19.62
C ALA A 30 -15.55 3.90 -18.38
N TRP A 31 -14.98 3.68 -17.20
CA TRP A 31 -15.37 4.41 -16.00
C TRP A 31 -14.83 5.84 -16.11
N VAL A 32 -15.69 6.80 -16.39
CA VAL A 32 -15.30 8.22 -16.50
C VAL A 32 -15.55 8.90 -15.15
N GLU A 33 -14.53 8.97 -14.31
CA GLU A 33 -14.52 9.85 -13.16
C GLU A 33 -14.21 11.29 -13.60
N PHE A 34 -15.16 12.21 -13.37
CA PHE A 34 -14.96 13.64 -13.63
C PHE A 34 -14.38 14.33 -12.39
N THR A 35 -13.11 14.71 -12.41
CA THR A 35 -12.50 15.61 -11.42
C THR A 35 -12.45 17.05 -11.94
N PRO A 36 -12.80 18.07 -11.14
CA PRO A 36 -12.93 19.44 -11.65
C PRO A 36 -11.66 20.27 -11.48
N LEU A 37 -11.06 20.78 -12.57
CA LEU A 37 -10.40 22.10 -12.54
C LEU A 37 -10.28 22.78 -13.93
N ALA A 38 -11.15 23.76 -14.16
CA ALA A 38 -10.99 25.02 -14.90
C ALA A 38 -10.19 25.12 -16.23
N VAL A 39 -10.86 25.66 -17.27
CA VAL A 39 -10.26 26.57 -18.27
C VAL A 39 -11.18 27.79 -18.49
N GLN A 40 -10.56 28.96 -18.70
CA GLN A 40 -11.15 30.29 -18.91
C GLN A 40 -10.31 30.92 -20.07
N PHE A 41 -10.83 31.51 -21.15
CA PHE A 41 -11.50 32.82 -21.25
C PHE A 41 -12.12 33.08 -22.65
N MET A 42 -12.71 34.27 -22.81
CA MET A 42 -13.59 34.81 -23.87
C MET A 42 -12.99 35.06 -25.27
N ALA A 43 -13.87 34.97 -26.30
CA ALA A 43 -14.07 35.82 -27.50
C ALA A 43 -12.86 36.19 -28.43
N ASP A 44 -12.99 36.33 -29.76
CA ASP A 44 -13.91 37.22 -30.51
C ASP A 44 -14.38 36.74 -31.91
N SER A 45 -15.62 37.15 -32.26
CA SER A 45 -16.22 37.43 -33.60
C SER A 45 -16.20 36.42 -34.79
N ASN A 46 -17.38 35.84 -35.07
CA ASN A 46 -18.13 35.71 -36.35
C ASN A 46 -17.38 35.90 -37.70
N ASP A 47 -17.60 35.08 -38.76
CA ASP A 47 -18.88 34.57 -39.29
C ASP A 47 -18.79 33.21 -40.04
N TYR A 48 -19.96 32.56 -40.22
CA TYR A 48 -20.25 31.27 -40.89
C TYR A 48 -20.49 31.42 -42.43
N VAL A 49 -20.65 30.42 -43.32
CA VAL A 49 -20.91 28.95 -43.28
C VAL A 49 -20.17 28.27 -44.47
N ASP A 50 -19.69 27.02 -44.36
CA ASP A 50 -19.79 26.00 -45.46
C ASP A 50 -19.54 24.57 -44.91
N LEU A 51 -20.42 23.59 -45.16
CA LEU A 51 -20.40 22.32 -44.42
C LEU A 51 -20.73 21.04 -45.22
N VAL A 52 -20.02 19.96 -44.85
CA VAL A 52 -20.12 18.57 -45.36
C VAL A 52 -19.57 18.32 -46.77
N ALA A 53 -18.23 18.36 -46.92
CA ALA A 53 -17.52 17.52 -47.91
C ALA A 53 -15.97 17.54 -47.80
N ALA A 54 -15.35 18.61 -47.30
CA ALA A 54 -13.89 18.78 -47.41
C ALA A 54 -13.26 19.52 -46.21
N ALA A 55 -13.06 18.83 -45.08
CA ALA A 55 -12.25 19.36 -43.96
C ALA A 55 -11.73 18.31 -42.96
N VAL A 56 -11.14 17.20 -43.43
CA VAL A 56 -10.08 16.53 -42.67
C VAL A 56 -8.88 16.39 -43.59
N ASP A 57 -8.06 17.44 -43.62
CA ASP A 57 -6.72 17.35 -44.15
C ASP A 57 -5.92 16.38 -43.25
N ALA A 58 -5.18 15.45 -43.84
CA ALA A 58 -4.53 14.37 -43.10
C ALA A 58 -3.50 14.91 -42.09
N ASP A 59 -2.86 16.03 -42.41
CA ASP A 59 -1.88 16.70 -41.55
C ASP A 59 -2.53 17.37 -40.32
N ALA A 60 -3.83 17.69 -40.36
CA ALA A 60 -4.54 18.30 -39.23
C ALA A 60 -4.79 17.32 -38.07
N MET A 61 -4.85 16.01 -38.34
CA MET A 61 -5.06 14.97 -37.32
C MET A 61 -3.80 14.64 -36.50
N ALA A 62 -2.63 15.15 -36.89
CA ALA A 62 -1.35 14.82 -36.26
C ALA A 62 -1.12 15.47 -34.87
N THR A 63 -1.94 16.46 -34.49
CA THR A 63 -1.82 17.18 -33.21
C THR A 63 -3.11 17.10 -32.40
N GLU A 64 -3.02 17.32 -31.09
CA GLU A 64 -4.17 17.28 -30.17
C GLU A 64 -5.14 18.44 -30.43
N ALA A 65 -4.61 19.64 -30.69
CA ALA A 65 -5.41 20.82 -31.06
C ALA A 65 -6.14 20.64 -32.41
N GLY A 66 -5.49 20.04 -33.41
CA GLY A 66 -6.11 19.77 -34.71
C GLY A 66 -7.19 18.69 -34.65
N ARG A 67 -7.01 17.66 -33.79
CA ARG A 67 -8.04 16.67 -33.47
C ARG A 67 -9.26 17.30 -32.78
N ALA A 68 -9.05 18.21 -31.84
CA ALA A 68 -10.15 18.96 -31.21
C ALA A 68 -10.94 19.83 -32.23
N GLN A 69 -10.25 20.51 -33.16
CA GLN A 69 -10.91 21.25 -34.24
C GLN A 69 -11.69 20.36 -35.21
N ALA A 70 -11.23 19.14 -35.49
CA ALA A 70 -11.96 18.19 -36.33
C ALA A 70 -13.26 17.69 -35.65
N VAL A 71 -13.22 17.44 -34.34
CA VAL A 71 -14.43 17.09 -33.55
C VAL A 71 -15.42 18.26 -33.53
N LEU A 72 -14.94 19.49 -33.34
CA LEU A 72 -15.79 20.69 -33.36
C LEU A 72 -16.50 20.84 -34.72
N LYS A 73 -15.75 20.77 -35.82
CA LYS A 73 -16.32 20.84 -37.19
C LYS A 73 -17.27 19.69 -37.51
N ALA A 74 -17.07 18.49 -36.95
CA ALA A 74 -18.00 17.37 -37.11
C ALA A 74 -19.32 17.59 -36.34
N GLY A 75 -19.26 18.23 -35.16
CA GLY A 75 -20.45 18.66 -34.43
C GLY A 75 -21.23 19.75 -35.19
N GLU A 76 -20.53 20.76 -35.71
CA GLU A 76 -21.12 21.82 -36.54
C GLU A 76 -21.75 21.24 -37.83
N ALA A 77 -21.08 20.27 -38.47
CA ALA A 77 -21.59 19.52 -39.63
C ALA A 77 -22.92 18.82 -39.36
N ALA A 78 -23.01 18.09 -38.24
CA ALA A 78 -24.22 17.41 -37.84
C ALA A 78 -25.35 18.41 -37.54
N ALA A 79 -25.06 19.52 -36.86
CA ALA A 79 -26.02 20.57 -36.56
C ALA A 79 -26.57 21.27 -37.83
N ALA A 80 -25.71 21.54 -38.82
CA ALA A 80 -26.12 22.13 -40.09
C ALA A 80 -27.01 21.18 -40.90
N ALA A 81 -26.65 19.89 -41.00
CA ALA A 81 -27.45 18.89 -41.70
C ALA A 81 -28.86 18.72 -41.08
N VAL A 82 -28.95 18.73 -39.74
CA VAL A 82 -30.24 18.69 -39.01
C VAL A 82 -31.06 19.96 -39.27
N THR A 83 -30.42 21.13 -39.33
CA THR A 83 -31.11 22.42 -39.55
C THR A 83 -31.64 22.57 -40.99
N ALA A 84 -31.02 21.92 -41.97
CA ALA A 84 -31.47 21.92 -43.37
C ALA A 84 -32.65 20.97 -43.65
N GLY A 85 -32.98 20.06 -42.73
CA GLY A 85 -34.14 19.15 -42.86
C GLY A 85 -33.94 17.98 -43.83
N GLU A 86 -32.71 17.70 -44.28
CA GLU A 86 -32.41 16.56 -45.15
C GLU A 86 -32.31 15.25 -44.35
N LYS A 87 -33.06 14.22 -44.77
CA LYS A 87 -33.10 12.93 -44.08
C LYS A 87 -31.86 12.09 -44.38
N ALA A 88 -30.91 12.04 -43.45
CA ALA A 88 -29.92 10.98 -43.42
C ALA A 88 -30.58 9.62 -43.11
N VAL A 89 -30.57 8.70 -44.06
CA VAL A 89 -31.04 7.32 -43.86
C VAL A 89 -29.85 6.47 -43.40
N LEU A 90 -29.78 6.20 -42.09
CA LEU A 90 -28.80 5.28 -41.52
C LEU A 90 -29.26 3.83 -41.70
N ALA A 91 -28.42 3.00 -42.33
CA ALA A 91 -28.70 1.58 -42.53
C ALA A 91 -28.58 0.78 -41.20
N GLY A 92 -29.31 -0.34 -41.13
CA GLY A 92 -29.34 -1.20 -39.94
C GLY A 92 -27.95 -1.72 -39.57
N GLY A 93 -27.61 -1.64 -38.28
CA GLY A 93 -26.27 -1.88 -37.73
C GLY A 93 -25.70 -0.67 -36.97
N ALA A 94 -26.21 0.54 -37.25
CA ALA A 94 -25.73 1.78 -36.63
C ALA A 94 -26.54 2.26 -35.41
N ARG A 95 -27.38 1.43 -34.77
CA ARG A 95 -28.19 1.89 -33.63
C ARG A 95 -27.33 2.21 -32.41
N ASP A 96 -26.44 1.30 -32.03
CA ASP A 96 -25.63 1.47 -30.81
C ASP A 96 -24.56 2.55 -30.98
N ALA A 97 -23.89 2.61 -32.15
CA ALA A 97 -22.93 3.66 -32.45
C ALA A 97 -23.57 5.06 -32.53
N ALA A 98 -24.74 5.19 -33.19
CA ALA A 98 -25.43 6.49 -33.26
C ALA A 98 -25.99 6.92 -31.90
N GLN A 99 -26.41 5.97 -31.05
CA GLN A 99 -26.87 6.25 -29.69
C GLN A 99 -25.71 6.67 -28.76
N VAL A 100 -24.54 6.00 -28.83
CA VAL A 100 -23.34 6.40 -28.06
C VAL A 100 -22.81 7.75 -28.54
N PHE A 101 -22.77 8.03 -29.85
CA PHE A 101 -22.38 9.35 -30.36
C PHE A 101 -23.42 10.43 -30.09
N ALA A 102 -24.73 10.12 -30.10
CA ALA A 102 -25.76 11.06 -29.69
C ALA A 102 -25.71 11.35 -28.17
N ALA A 103 -25.36 10.37 -27.34
CA ALA A 103 -25.11 10.56 -25.91
C ALA A 103 -23.87 11.43 -25.65
N LEU A 104 -22.76 11.23 -26.39
CA LEU A 104 -21.60 12.12 -26.33
C LEU A 104 -21.93 13.55 -26.82
N ALA A 105 -22.71 13.67 -27.90
CA ALA A 105 -23.12 14.97 -28.42
C ALA A 105 -24.12 15.70 -27.49
N GLY A 106 -25.01 14.96 -26.81
CA GLY A 106 -25.90 15.49 -25.78
C GLY A 106 -25.14 15.89 -24.50
N ALA A 107 -24.13 15.12 -24.10
CA ALA A 107 -23.25 15.45 -22.98
C ALA A 107 -22.44 16.75 -23.22
N ALA A 108 -22.20 17.13 -24.48
CA ALA A 108 -21.58 18.41 -24.84
C ALA A 108 -22.56 19.61 -24.83
N ALA A 109 -23.88 19.38 -24.72
CA ALA A 109 -24.90 20.41 -24.89
C ALA A 109 -26.02 20.36 -23.84
N GLY A 110 -25.76 20.94 -22.66
CA GLY A 110 -26.82 21.43 -21.77
C GLY A 110 -27.33 20.50 -20.67
N LEU A 111 -26.68 19.35 -20.43
CA LEU A 111 -26.92 18.53 -19.24
C LEU A 111 -26.41 19.25 -17.98
N ASP A 112 -27.31 19.55 -17.04
CA ASP A 112 -26.93 19.98 -15.70
C ASP A 112 -26.42 18.77 -14.92
N LEU A 113 -25.10 18.67 -14.80
CA LEU A 113 -24.43 17.61 -14.04
C LEU A 113 -24.34 17.92 -12.54
N SER A 114 -24.84 19.07 -12.07
CA SER A 114 -24.85 19.39 -10.65
C SER A 114 -25.88 18.50 -9.91
N GLY A 115 -25.37 17.61 -9.06
CA GLY A 115 -26.15 16.54 -8.43
C GLY A 115 -26.03 15.17 -9.10
N MET A 116 -25.24 15.03 -10.17
CA MET A 116 -25.00 13.73 -10.85
C MET A 116 -23.77 12.96 -10.34
N ALA A 117 -23.05 13.48 -9.34
CA ALA A 117 -21.91 12.80 -8.73
C ALA A 117 -22.34 11.48 -8.05
N GLY A 118 -21.70 10.36 -8.41
CA GLY A 118 -22.06 9.03 -7.91
C GLY A 118 -23.23 8.34 -8.63
N ARG A 119 -23.71 8.90 -9.75
CA ARG A 119 -24.78 8.33 -10.59
C ARG A 119 -24.21 7.68 -11.85
N GLY A 120 -24.79 6.57 -12.29
CA GLY A 120 -24.33 5.80 -13.46
C GLY A 120 -25.28 5.91 -14.64
N LEU A 121 -24.71 5.97 -15.85
CA LEU A 121 -25.48 5.97 -17.10
C LEU A 121 -25.97 4.55 -17.43
N ARG A 122 -27.29 4.37 -17.62
CA ARG A 122 -27.92 3.09 -17.98
C ARG A 122 -28.74 3.23 -19.26
N VAL A 123 -28.82 2.17 -20.05
CA VAL A 123 -29.74 2.06 -21.19
C VAL A 123 -31.14 1.72 -20.67
N ASN A 124 -32.19 2.36 -21.19
CA ASN A 124 -33.58 2.11 -20.78
C ASN A 124 -34.51 1.91 -21.98
N SER A 125 -35.77 1.56 -21.71
CA SER A 125 -36.81 1.35 -22.73
C SER A 125 -37.79 2.53 -22.89
N ALA A 126 -37.42 3.73 -22.44
CA ALA A 126 -38.17 4.97 -22.65
C ALA A 126 -37.80 5.61 -24.00
N GLU A 127 -38.48 6.70 -24.40
CA GLU A 127 -38.17 7.41 -25.65
C GLU A 127 -36.72 7.95 -25.70
N ASP A 128 -36.14 8.22 -24.53
CA ASP A 128 -34.80 8.80 -24.38
C ASP A 128 -33.66 7.76 -24.53
N GLY A 129 -33.99 6.46 -24.46
CA GLY A 129 -33.06 5.33 -24.59
C GLY A 129 -32.03 5.16 -23.47
N PHE A 130 -31.80 6.18 -22.65
CA PHE A 130 -30.85 6.17 -21.53
C PHE A 130 -31.40 6.94 -20.33
N ASP A 131 -30.88 6.66 -19.14
CA ASP A 131 -31.12 7.44 -17.91
C ASP A 131 -29.87 7.47 -17.03
N PHE A 132 -29.68 8.56 -16.30
CA PHE A 132 -28.78 8.60 -15.16
C PHE A 132 -29.56 8.07 -13.96
N ALA A 133 -29.36 6.80 -13.64
CA ALA A 133 -29.95 6.22 -12.44
C ALA A 133 -29.15 6.67 -11.20
N ASP A 134 -29.80 6.62 -10.03
CA ASP A 134 -29.09 6.37 -8.76
C ASP A 134 -28.55 4.94 -8.81
N ALA A 135 -27.58 4.70 -9.69
CA ALA A 135 -26.77 3.51 -9.72
C ALA A 135 -25.73 3.63 -8.59
N THR A 136 -26.23 3.70 -7.35
CA THR A 136 -25.45 3.29 -6.19
C THR A 136 -25.08 1.84 -6.46
N LEU A 137 -23.86 1.63 -6.92
CA LEU A 137 -23.32 0.29 -7.15
C LEU A 137 -23.47 -0.46 -5.84
N SER A 138 -24.26 -1.53 -5.90
CA SER A 138 -24.44 -2.41 -4.77
C SER A 138 -23.07 -3.01 -4.42
N ALA A 139 -22.70 -2.90 -3.16
CA ALA A 139 -21.40 -3.32 -2.67
C ALA A 139 -21.58 -4.41 -1.62
N ALA A 140 -20.91 -5.54 -1.82
CA ALA A 140 -20.82 -6.63 -0.86
C ALA A 140 -19.37 -6.82 -0.40
N SER A 141 -19.19 -7.52 0.71
CA SER A 141 -17.88 -7.85 1.26
C SER A 141 -17.89 -9.20 1.95
N THR A 142 -16.82 -9.96 1.79
CA THR A 142 -16.55 -11.20 2.54
C THR A 142 -15.23 -11.10 3.28
N SER A 143 -15.10 -11.87 4.35
CA SER A 143 -13.84 -12.07 5.07
C SER A 143 -13.74 -13.52 5.57
N GLY A 144 -12.60 -13.91 6.13
CA GLY A 144 -12.30 -15.25 6.60
C GLY A 144 -11.66 -16.16 5.54
N ALA A 145 -11.34 -17.38 5.95
CA ALA A 145 -10.55 -18.34 5.15
C ALA A 145 -11.25 -18.91 3.91
N VAL A 146 -12.58 -18.81 3.83
CA VAL A 146 -13.38 -19.26 2.68
C VAL A 146 -14.36 -18.16 2.30
N GLN A 147 -14.21 -17.62 1.10
CA GLN A 147 -14.95 -16.47 0.62
C GLN A 147 -15.71 -16.81 -0.66
N VAL A 148 -17.03 -16.65 -0.60
CA VAL A 148 -17.93 -16.90 -1.73
C VAL A 148 -18.35 -15.56 -2.32
N VAL A 149 -18.07 -15.36 -3.60
CA VAL A 149 -18.43 -14.15 -4.34
C VAL A 149 -19.60 -14.47 -5.26
N ASP A 150 -20.75 -13.87 -4.99
CA ASP A 150 -21.99 -14.07 -5.76
C ASP A 150 -22.22 -12.87 -6.69
N PHE A 151 -22.08 -13.10 -8.00
CA PHE A 151 -22.28 -12.08 -9.04
C PHE A 151 -23.72 -11.55 -9.04
N GLY A 152 -24.70 -12.36 -8.59
CA GLY A 152 -26.08 -11.94 -8.47
C GLY A 152 -26.39 -11.07 -7.25
N ALA A 153 -25.41 -10.85 -6.35
CA ALA A 153 -25.61 -10.16 -5.07
C ALA A 153 -25.16 -8.69 -5.06
N ALA A 154 -24.15 -8.32 -5.86
CA ALA A 154 -23.57 -6.97 -5.85
C ALA A 154 -22.84 -6.60 -7.17
N ASP A 155 -22.88 -5.32 -7.55
CA ASP A 155 -22.11 -4.76 -8.68
C ASP A 155 -20.59 -4.71 -8.38
N ILE A 156 -20.23 -4.56 -7.09
CA ILE A 156 -18.86 -4.57 -6.57
C ILE A 156 -18.78 -5.53 -5.38
N HIS A 157 -17.78 -6.41 -5.35
CA HIS A 157 -17.52 -7.26 -4.19
C HIS A 157 -16.10 -7.06 -3.64
N THR A 158 -15.98 -6.87 -2.32
CA THR A 158 -14.69 -6.80 -1.63
C THR A 158 -14.35 -8.14 -0.98
N ILE A 159 -13.25 -8.75 -1.42
CA ILE A 159 -12.60 -9.88 -0.74
C ILE A 159 -11.64 -9.26 0.28
N ASP A 160 -11.98 -9.35 1.56
CA ASP A 160 -11.13 -8.89 2.64
C ASP A 160 -10.31 -10.07 3.16
N ALA A 161 -9.03 -10.15 2.78
CA ALA A 161 -8.15 -11.22 3.22
C ALA A 161 -7.59 -10.85 4.61
N ASP A 162 -8.35 -11.21 5.65
CA ASP A 162 -8.09 -10.98 7.08
C ASP A 162 -7.35 -12.13 7.77
N VAL A 163 -7.08 -13.23 7.04
CA VAL A 163 -6.35 -14.41 7.52
C VAL A 163 -5.28 -14.85 6.51
N PRO A 164 -4.16 -15.47 6.95
CA PRO A 164 -3.02 -15.79 6.07
C PRO A 164 -3.32 -16.71 4.87
N ILE A 165 -4.42 -17.47 4.89
CA ILE A 165 -4.83 -18.36 3.81
C ILE A 165 -6.32 -18.15 3.51
N VAL A 166 -6.62 -17.66 2.31
CA VAL A 166 -7.98 -17.42 1.81
C VAL A 166 -8.21 -18.26 0.55
N THR A 167 -9.30 -19.01 0.54
CA THR A 167 -9.83 -19.67 -0.68
C THR A 167 -11.05 -18.92 -1.17
N VAL A 168 -11.05 -18.56 -2.45
CA VAL A 168 -12.10 -17.81 -3.12
C VAL A 168 -12.85 -18.72 -4.08
N SER A 169 -14.18 -18.70 -4.03
CA SER A 169 -15.04 -19.36 -5.01
C SER A 169 -16.07 -18.37 -5.56
N PHE A 170 -16.28 -18.39 -6.87
CA PHE A 170 -17.30 -17.57 -7.52
C PHE A 170 -18.57 -18.38 -7.76
N SER A 171 -19.71 -17.70 -7.72
CA SER A 171 -20.99 -18.21 -8.19
C SER A 171 -21.71 -17.14 -9.01
N ASP A 172 -22.21 -17.51 -10.17
CA ASP A 172 -23.03 -16.65 -11.02
C ASP A 172 -24.18 -17.49 -11.59
N PRO A 173 -25.46 -17.10 -11.44
CA PRO A 173 -26.58 -17.78 -12.09
C PRO A 173 -26.79 -17.38 -13.56
N ASN A 174 -26.02 -16.42 -14.10
CA ASN A 174 -26.23 -15.83 -15.42
C ASN A 174 -25.23 -16.35 -16.49
N PRO A 175 -25.62 -16.38 -17.79
CA PRO A 175 -24.71 -16.76 -18.87
C PRO A 175 -23.51 -15.83 -19.09
N VAL A 176 -23.74 -14.53 -18.96
CA VAL A 176 -22.76 -13.47 -19.12
C VAL A 176 -23.12 -12.36 -18.13
N ASP A 177 -22.21 -12.09 -17.21
CA ASP A 177 -22.32 -11.00 -16.23
C ASP A 177 -20.94 -10.36 -16.02
N LYS A 178 -20.90 -9.17 -15.40
CA LYS A 178 -19.67 -8.46 -15.09
C LYS A 178 -19.72 -7.83 -13.70
N MET A 179 -18.66 -8.04 -12.93
CA MET A 179 -18.49 -7.48 -11.58
C MET A 179 -17.08 -6.93 -11.38
N ARG A 180 -16.94 -5.95 -10.48
CA ARG A 180 -15.64 -5.55 -9.94
C ARG A 180 -15.34 -6.29 -8.65
N VAL A 181 -14.25 -7.03 -8.60
CA VAL A 181 -13.73 -7.66 -7.39
C VAL A 181 -12.56 -6.84 -6.86
N ILE A 182 -12.68 -6.33 -5.64
CA ILE A 182 -11.59 -5.63 -4.93
C ILE A 182 -11.02 -6.59 -3.90
N ILE A 183 -9.75 -6.95 -4.03
CA ILE A 183 -9.04 -7.82 -3.09
C ILE A 183 -8.19 -6.94 -2.19
N LYS A 184 -8.36 -7.08 -0.88
CA LYS A 184 -7.58 -6.38 0.15
C LYS A 184 -6.77 -7.38 0.96
N ASN A 185 -5.58 -6.98 1.41
CA ASN A 185 -4.87 -7.69 2.45
C ASN A 185 -4.97 -6.89 3.76
N SER A 186 -5.75 -7.46 4.68
CA SER A 186 -5.99 -6.97 6.04
C SER A 186 -5.48 -7.96 7.09
N VAL A 187 -4.63 -8.93 6.70
CA VAL A 187 -3.90 -9.78 7.64
C VAL A 187 -3.10 -8.86 8.56
N ALA A 188 -3.21 -9.09 9.87
CA ALA A 188 -2.43 -8.34 10.84
C ALA A 188 -0.94 -8.54 10.54
N GLY A 189 -0.17 -7.45 10.62
CA GLY A 189 1.27 -7.52 10.52
C GLY A 189 1.92 -8.22 11.71
N TYR A 190 3.24 -8.18 11.74
CA TYR A 190 4.08 -8.82 12.74
C TYR A 190 4.11 -10.37 12.72
N ASP A 191 3.56 -11.06 11.72
CA ASP A 191 3.83 -12.49 11.52
C ASP A 191 5.25 -12.69 10.99
N VAL A 192 6.20 -12.89 11.91
CA VAL A 192 7.60 -13.15 11.55
C VAL A 192 7.82 -14.61 11.10
N ALA A 193 7.02 -15.59 11.54
CA ALA A 193 7.18 -16.97 11.07
C ALA A 193 6.80 -17.13 9.59
N GLY A 194 5.82 -16.34 9.13
CA GLY A 194 5.43 -16.25 7.73
C GLY A 194 6.27 -15.29 6.88
N ALA A 195 7.34 -14.69 7.41
CA ALA A 195 8.02 -13.58 6.74
C ALA A 195 8.58 -13.96 5.35
N ALA A 196 8.37 -13.06 4.38
CA ALA A 196 8.81 -13.26 3.00
C ALA A 196 9.67 -12.07 2.53
N LEU A 197 10.90 -12.35 2.08
CA LEU A 197 11.81 -11.33 1.56
C LEU A 197 11.18 -10.64 0.33
N LEU A 198 11.02 -9.32 0.40
CA LEU A 198 10.52 -8.49 -0.69
C LEU A 198 11.67 -7.90 -1.51
N SER A 199 12.70 -7.40 -0.84
CA SER A 199 13.84 -6.72 -1.48
C SER A 199 15.02 -6.57 -0.53
N GLN A 200 16.23 -6.44 -1.08
CA GLN A 200 17.44 -6.08 -0.35
C GLN A 200 18.20 -4.93 -1.05
N SER A 201 19.11 -4.27 -0.34
CA SER A 201 19.73 -3.03 -0.80
C SER A 201 21.11 -2.78 -0.15
N ASP A 202 22.18 -2.82 -0.95
CA ASP A 202 23.56 -2.52 -0.53
C ASP A 202 23.72 -1.08 0.01
N ILE A 203 24.31 -0.96 1.19
CA ILE A 203 24.64 0.30 1.87
C ILE A 203 26.15 0.45 2.16
N SER A 204 26.99 -0.49 1.74
CA SER A 204 28.44 -0.52 2.02
C SER A 204 29.18 0.78 1.69
N ALA A 205 28.75 1.49 0.64
CA ALA A 205 29.36 2.75 0.21
C ALA A 205 29.16 3.92 1.19
N GLN A 206 28.13 3.90 2.03
CA GLN A 206 27.83 4.98 2.99
C GLN A 206 27.71 4.51 4.45
N ALA A 207 27.17 3.32 4.72
CA ALA A 207 26.96 2.78 6.06
C ALA A 207 27.61 1.39 6.29
N PRO A 208 28.92 1.23 6.05
CA PRO A 208 29.60 -0.05 6.27
C PRO A 208 29.71 -0.37 7.76
N VAL A 209 29.52 -1.65 8.09
CA VAL A 209 29.31 -2.18 9.44
C VAL A 209 28.07 -1.55 10.09
N PRO A 210 26.85 -1.78 9.54
CA PRO A 210 25.60 -1.26 10.09
C PRO A 210 25.24 -1.94 11.42
N TYR A 211 24.61 -1.20 12.32
CA TYR A 211 24.28 -1.63 13.69
C TYR A 211 22.79 -1.51 14.03
N GLY A 212 22.12 -0.48 13.55
CA GLY A 212 20.72 -0.22 13.84
C GLY A 212 20.08 0.55 12.70
N ILE A 213 18.78 0.34 12.49
CA ILE A 213 17.97 0.91 11.42
C ILE A 213 16.68 1.47 12.00
N ARG A 214 16.26 2.65 11.56
CA ARG A 214 14.97 3.26 11.91
C ARG A 214 14.35 3.90 10.66
N LEU A 215 13.08 3.62 10.39
CA LEU A 215 12.31 4.28 9.33
C LEU A 215 11.39 5.37 9.91
N SER A 216 11.04 6.36 9.11
CA SER A 216 9.90 7.23 9.42
C SER A 216 8.58 6.47 9.24
N PRO A 217 7.51 6.79 10.00
CA PRO A 217 6.22 6.12 9.87
C PRO A 217 5.57 6.24 8.48
N ASP A 218 5.89 7.29 7.72
CA ASP A 218 5.44 7.44 6.33
C ASP A 218 6.29 6.64 5.33
N GLY A 219 7.33 5.94 5.79
CA GLY A 219 8.25 5.16 4.98
C GLY A 219 9.16 5.97 4.06
N THR A 220 9.20 7.30 4.15
CA THR A 220 9.95 8.16 3.22
C THR A 220 11.40 8.42 3.64
N MET A 221 11.77 8.15 4.90
CA MET A 221 13.13 8.32 5.42
C MET A 221 13.60 7.04 6.09
N MET A 222 14.84 6.64 5.80
CA MET A 222 15.53 5.54 6.44
C MET A 222 16.84 6.05 7.04
N THR A 223 17.01 5.85 8.34
CA THR A 223 18.24 6.20 9.07
C THR A 223 18.93 4.92 9.54
N ILE A 224 20.25 4.85 9.40
CA ILE A 224 21.07 3.70 9.80
C ILE A 224 22.26 4.19 10.60
N ASN A 225 22.52 3.62 11.77
CA ASN A 225 23.79 3.88 12.48
C ASN A 225 24.85 2.85 12.10
N GLU A 226 26.06 3.33 11.89
CA GLU A 226 27.22 2.54 11.48
C GLU A 226 28.36 2.67 12.51
N TYR A 227 29.16 1.62 12.66
CA TYR A 227 30.19 1.53 13.71
C TYR A 227 31.53 2.17 13.30
N SER A 228 31.87 2.14 12.02
CA SER A 228 33.22 2.45 11.51
C SER A 228 33.55 3.95 11.51
N GLY A 229 32.60 4.77 11.09
CA GLY A 229 32.59 6.24 11.11
C GLY A 229 31.71 6.84 12.21
N GLN A 230 30.90 6.04 12.92
CA GLN A 230 30.10 6.42 14.08
C GLN A 230 29.08 7.54 13.79
N ARG A 231 28.42 7.46 12.63
CA ARG A 231 27.39 8.41 12.16
C ARG A 231 26.00 7.79 12.13
N LEU A 232 24.98 8.65 12.09
CA LEU A 232 23.66 8.29 11.56
C LEU A 232 23.69 8.62 10.06
N ARG A 233 23.55 7.62 9.19
CA ARG A 233 23.46 7.77 7.73
C ARG A 233 22.01 7.82 7.33
N GLN A 234 21.64 8.79 6.48
CA GLN A 234 20.27 8.99 6.08
C GLN A 234 20.06 8.79 4.58
N TYR A 235 18.94 8.18 4.27
CA TYR A 235 18.46 7.96 2.92
C TYR A 235 16.99 8.38 2.82
N ALA A 236 16.63 9.08 1.75
CA ALA A 236 15.24 9.24 1.35
C ALA A 236 14.82 8.01 0.53
N LEU A 237 13.57 7.56 0.68
CA LEU A 237 12.98 6.49 -0.12
C LEU A 237 11.92 7.13 -1.03
N SER A 238 12.12 7.10 -2.36
CA SER A 238 11.17 7.72 -3.30
C SER A 238 9.83 6.97 -3.37
N THR A 239 9.84 5.69 -3.01
CA THR A 239 8.64 4.88 -2.77
C THR A 239 8.63 4.50 -1.29
N PRO A 240 7.57 4.85 -0.53
CA PRO A 240 7.45 4.52 0.88
C PRO A 240 7.81 3.06 1.19
N HIS A 241 8.67 2.86 2.18
CA HIS A 241 9.13 1.56 2.67
C HIS A 241 9.93 0.72 1.66
N ASP A 242 10.16 1.17 0.42
CA ASP A 242 10.97 0.44 -0.56
C ASP A 242 12.46 0.82 -0.47
N VAL A 243 13.22 -0.02 0.21
CA VAL A 243 14.66 0.11 0.41
C VAL A 243 15.48 0.09 -0.88
N THR A 244 14.93 -0.37 -2.02
CA THR A 244 15.60 -0.30 -3.33
C THR A 244 15.61 1.13 -3.89
N THR A 245 14.64 1.96 -3.49
CA THR A 245 14.49 3.35 -3.94
C THR A 245 15.32 4.35 -3.12
N LYS A 246 16.28 3.87 -2.33
CA LYS A 246 17.07 4.69 -1.41
C LYS A 246 18.00 5.66 -2.14
N GLU A 247 17.94 6.93 -1.78
CA GLU A 247 18.88 7.98 -2.17
C GLU A 247 19.56 8.55 -0.93
N TYR A 248 20.89 8.54 -0.89
CA TYR A 248 21.66 9.04 0.26
C TYR A 248 21.58 10.57 0.36
N THR A 249 21.01 11.10 1.44
CA THR A 249 20.87 12.54 1.66
C THR A 249 22.08 13.12 2.41
N GLY A 250 22.53 12.44 3.47
CA GLY A 250 23.62 12.92 4.31
C GLY A 250 23.76 12.20 5.64
N TYR A 251 24.13 12.91 6.71
CA TYR A 251 24.38 12.27 8.02
C TYR A 251 24.20 13.16 9.26
N GLY A 252 23.66 12.56 10.33
CA GLY A 252 23.67 13.12 11.67
C GLY A 252 25.03 12.97 12.37
N ALA A 253 25.64 14.10 12.74
CA ALA A 253 27.00 14.18 13.28
C ALA A 253 27.10 14.04 14.81
N LEU A 254 26.35 13.10 15.41
CA LEU A 254 26.29 12.95 16.87
C LEU A 254 27.56 12.30 17.46
N GLY A 255 28.16 11.35 16.72
CA GLY A 255 29.44 10.68 17.05
C GLY A 255 29.35 9.64 18.17
N GLN A 256 30.28 8.68 18.19
CA GLN A 256 30.38 7.62 19.23
C GLN A 256 29.06 6.84 19.47
N LEU A 257 28.24 6.70 18.43
CA LEU A 257 26.97 5.98 18.42
C LEU A 257 27.18 4.46 18.44
N ILE A 258 26.27 3.74 19.09
CA ILE A 258 26.17 2.28 19.02
C ILE A 258 24.73 1.83 18.72
N GLY A 259 23.75 2.50 19.31
CA GLY A 259 22.34 2.39 18.94
C GLY A 259 21.66 3.75 19.02
N PHE A 260 20.53 3.89 18.36
CA PHE A 260 19.71 5.09 18.38
C PHE A 260 18.23 4.74 18.21
N ASP A 261 17.37 5.70 18.54
CA ASP A 261 15.93 5.63 18.27
C ASP A 261 15.38 7.05 18.08
N TYR A 262 14.28 7.19 17.34
CA TYR A 262 13.52 8.45 17.29
C TYR A 262 12.38 8.39 18.31
N ASN A 263 11.96 9.54 18.85
CA ASN A 263 10.61 9.61 19.44
C ASN A 263 9.55 9.46 18.35
N ARG A 264 8.32 9.11 18.73
CA ARG A 264 7.18 8.94 17.80
C ARG A 264 6.94 10.12 16.85
N ALA A 265 7.30 11.34 17.27
CA ALA A 265 7.17 12.56 16.47
C ALA A 265 8.38 12.87 15.55
N GLY A 266 9.46 12.09 15.60
CA GLY A 266 10.70 12.32 14.83
C GLY A 266 11.50 13.56 15.25
N THR A 267 11.07 14.29 16.27
CA THR A 267 11.65 15.57 16.74
C THR A 267 12.79 15.39 17.76
N SER A 268 13.10 14.15 18.13
CA SER A 268 14.19 13.83 19.04
C SER A 268 14.82 12.49 18.70
N ILE A 269 16.15 12.42 18.76
CA ILE A 269 16.91 11.17 18.67
C ILE A 269 17.47 10.84 20.04
N TYR A 270 17.16 9.65 20.52
CA TYR A 270 17.79 9.01 21.66
C TYR A 270 18.98 8.20 21.16
N THR A 271 20.10 8.26 21.86
CA THR A 271 21.34 7.59 21.45
C THR A 271 21.95 6.83 22.61
N VAL A 272 22.44 5.62 22.35
CA VAL A 272 23.39 4.93 23.21
C VAL A 272 24.78 5.19 22.67
N ARG A 273 25.63 5.79 23.49
CA ARG A 273 26.99 6.18 23.11
C ARG A 273 28.05 5.51 23.97
N TYR A 274 29.23 5.30 23.39
CA TYR A 274 30.43 4.83 24.09
C TYR A 274 31.57 5.85 24.02
N GLN A 275 31.91 6.44 25.16
CA GLN A 275 32.91 7.49 25.28
C GLN A 275 33.90 7.10 26.39
N SER A 276 35.15 6.80 26.00
CA SER A 276 36.26 6.51 26.93
C SER A 276 35.97 5.39 27.95
N GLY A 277 35.37 4.29 27.51
CA GLY A 277 35.00 3.17 28.39
C GLY A 277 33.71 3.40 29.20
N GLN A 278 33.04 4.53 29.02
CA GLN A 278 31.76 4.85 29.66
C GLN A 278 30.62 4.87 28.63
N ARG A 279 29.46 4.33 28.98
CA ARG A 279 28.23 4.42 28.18
C ARG A 279 27.27 5.47 28.71
N TYR A 280 26.64 6.20 27.79
CA TYR A 280 25.64 7.22 28.09
C TYR A 280 24.42 7.04 27.20
N VAL A 281 23.23 7.27 27.77
CA VAL A 281 22.03 7.58 26.99
C VAL A 281 21.98 9.11 26.84
N ARG A 282 21.71 9.61 25.63
CA ARG A 282 21.58 11.05 25.34
C ARG A 282 20.42 11.32 24.41
N ARG A 283 19.64 12.36 24.71
CA ARG A 283 18.63 12.90 23.80
C ARG A 283 19.20 14.09 23.03
N HIS A 284 18.97 14.11 21.73
CA HIS A 284 19.32 15.18 20.80
C HIS A 284 18.05 15.71 20.15
N ALA A 285 17.89 17.03 20.09
CA ALA A 285 16.75 17.65 19.41
C ALA A 285 16.94 17.62 17.88
N VAL A 286 15.86 17.43 17.14
CA VAL A 286 15.84 17.38 15.67
C VAL A 286 14.87 18.45 15.16
N SER A 287 15.30 19.35 14.26
CA SER A 287 14.46 20.49 13.86
C SER A 287 13.51 20.20 12.69
N ALA A 288 13.80 19.19 11.87
CA ALA A 288 12.86 18.62 10.90
C ALA A 288 12.58 17.15 11.28
N PRO A 289 11.32 16.73 11.49
CA PRO A 289 11.00 15.37 11.90
C PRO A 289 11.67 14.29 11.04
N PHE A 290 12.30 13.31 11.69
CA PHE A 290 13.04 12.20 11.07
C PHE A 290 14.26 12.60 10.21
N ASP A 291 14.65 13.88 10.17
CA ASP A 291 15.85 14.37 9.49
C ASP A 291 17.05 14.39 10.46
N SER A 292 17.84 13.31 10.45
CA SER A 292 19.07 13.15 11.24
C SER A 292 20.14 14.22 10.97
N GLU A 293 20.14 14.85 9.79
CA GLU A 293 21.09 15.90 9.45
C GLU A 293 20.82 17.19 10.23
N THR A 294 19.55 17.41 10.58
CA THR A 294 19.12 18.50 11.47
C THR A 294 19.24 18.18 12.97
N ALA A 295 19.80 17.02 13.34
CA ALA A 295 20.00 16.65 14.73
C ALA A 295 21.08 17.52 15.40
N ASN A 296 20.72 18.18 16.50
CA ASN A 296 21.65 19.02 17.25
C ASN A 296 22.76 18.16 17.89
N PRO A 297 24.06 18.36 17.56
CA PRO A 297 25.15 17.60 18.15
C PRO A 297 25.33 17.87 19.66
N SER A 298 24.79 18.99 20.17
CA SER A 298 24.64 19.23 21.60
C SER A 298 23.44 18.43 22.11
N HIS A 299 23.66 17.55 23.08
CA HIS A 299 22.57 16.80 23.72
C HIS A 299 21.74 17.71 24.64
N ALA A 300 20.42 17.54 24.61
CA ALA A 300 19.49 18.24 25.51
C ALA A 300 19.59 17.71 26.95
N SER A 301 19.77 16.39 27.10
CA SER A 301 19.92 15.70 28.38
C SER A 301 20.83 14.47 28.22
N SER A 302 21.38 13.97 29.34
CA SER A 302 22.21 12.75 29.34
C SER A 302 22.08 11.96 30.64
N PHE A 303 22.10 10.63 30.51
CA PHE A 303 22.16 9.67 31.61
C PHE A 303 23.42 8.79 31.52
N SER A 304 23.96 8.36 32.66
CA SER A 304 25.08 7.40 32.74
C SER A 304 24.55 6.01 33.08
N VAL A 305 24.71 5.04 32.17
CA VAL A 305 24.26 3.65 32.40
C VAL A 305 25.33 2.75 33.04
N ASN A 306 26.51 3.31 33.37
CA ASN A 306 27.70 2.54 33.76
C ASN A 306 27.56 1.73 35.06
N SER A 307 26.66 2.13 35.96
CA SER A 307 26.34 1.37 37.19
C SER A 307 25.41 0.17 36.97
N HIS A 308 24.97 -0.08 35.72
CA HIS A 308 23.89 -1.03 35.42
C HIS A 308 24.31 -2.21 34.52
N ASN A 309 25.63 -2.48 34.45
CA ASN A 309 26.27 -3.46 33.56
C ASN A 309 26.30 -3.00 32.08
N ASN A 310 27.49 -2.75 31.55
CA ASN A 310 27.71 -1.60 30.65
C ASN A 310 27.95 -1.96 29.17
N ASN A 311 27.17 -2.88 28.60
CA ASN A 311 27.28 -3.27 27.18
C ASN A 311 25.97 -3.15 26.37
N CYS A 312 25.23 -2.05 26.56
CA CYS A 312 23.94 -1.83 25.89
C CYS A 312 24.10 -1.41 24.42
N HIS A 313 23.39 -2.06 23.48
CA HIS A 313 23.40 -1.76 22.04
C HIS A 313 22.10 -1.05 21.61
N GLY A 314 21.08 -1.82 21.21
CA GLY A 314 19.79 -1.30 20.78
C GLY A 314 19.05 -0.55 21.90
N ILE A 315 18.29 0.46 21.49
CA ILE A 315 17.47 1.33 22.34
C ILE A 315 16.09 1.49 21.69
N ARG A 316 15.05 1.48 22.52
CA ARG A 316 13.70 1.91 22.14
C ARG A 316 13.14 2.89 23.17
N VAL A 317 12.63 4.04 22.74
CA VAL A 317 11.85 4.96 23.57
C VAL A 317 10.36 4.69 23.35
N ASN A 318 9.54 4.82 24.40
CA ASN A 318 8.09 4.65 24.24
C ASN A 318 7.41 5.94 23.75
N ASP A 319 6.15 5.79 23.32
CA ASP A 319 5.34 6.83 22.66
C ASP A 319 5.22 8.15 23.42
N ASP A 320 5.11 8.10 24.76
CA ASP A 320 4.95 9.27 25.62
C ASP A 320 6.29 9.82 26.16
N GLU A 321 7.41 9.25 25.70
CA GLU A 321 8.77 9.56 26.13
C GLU A 321 8.96 9.45 27.67
N THR A 322 8.20 8.60 28.38
CA THR A 322 8.39 8.33 29.82
C THR A 322 9.28 7.12 30.12
N LYS A 323 9.53 6.26 29.14
CA LYS A 323 10.37 5.06 29.26
C LYS A 323 11.34 4.92 28.09
N TYR A 324 12.43 4.21 28.33
CA TYR A 324 13.17 3.55 27.26
C TYR A 324 13.67 2.18 27.71
N TRP A 325 13.83 1.28 26.76
CA TRP A 325 14.44 -0.03 26.95
C TRP A 325 15.81 -0.09 26.26
N LEU A 326 16.74 -0.79 26.88
CA LEU A 326 18.08 -1.05 26.36
C LEU A 326 18.31 -2.56 26.31
N ILE A 327 18.77 -3.08 25.17
CA ILE A 327 19.30 -4.45 25.10
C ILE A 327 20.80 -4.44 25.42
N ARG A 328 21.22 -5.36 26.29
CA ARG A 328 22.61 -5.62 26.65
C ARG A 328 23.16 -6.78 25.81
N TYR A 329 24.01 -6.43 24.85
CA TYR A 329 24.63 -7.34 23.87
C TYR A 329 25.23 -8.59 24.54
N ASP A 330 26.17 -8.42 25.46
CA ASP A 330 26.93 -9.52 26.09
C ASP A 330 26.28 -10.18 27.32
N GLY A 331 25.09 -9.72 27.70
CA GLY A 331 24.36 -10.24 28.85
C GLY A 331 23.13 -11.05 28.47
N SER A 332 22.65 -10.92 27.22
CA SER A 332 21.31 -11.36 26.82
C SER A 332 20.23 -10.77 27.75
N GLU A 333 20.36 -9.51 28.17
CA GLU A 333 19.38 -8.85 29.08
C GLU A 333 18.69 -7.68 28.38
N ILE A 334 17.42 -7.45 28.68
CA ILE A 334 16.73 -6.19 28.41
C ILE A 334 16.56 -5.40 29.73
N HIS A 335 16.78 -4.09 29.67
CA HIS A 335 16.74 -3.19 30.81
C HIS A 335 15.72 -2.06 30.56
N GLU A 336 14.71 -1.94 31.41
CA GLU A 336 13.76 -0.82 31.40
C GLU A 336 14.30 0.34 32.25
N PHE A 337 14.21 1.56 31.73
CA PHE A 337 14.45 2.79 32.46
C PHE A 337 13.23 3.71 32.34
N THR A 338 12.78 4.29 33.45
CA THR A 338 11.79 5.37 33.46
C THR A 338 12.47 6.73 33.54
N MET A 339 11.94 7.72 32.84
CA MET A 339 12.27 9.14 32.95
C MET A 339 11.20 9.82 33.80
N ALA A 340 11.57 10.43 34.93
CA ALA A 340 10.60 11.11 35.81
C ALA A 340 10.02 12.39 35.19
N VAL A 341 10.67 12.95 34.17
CA VAL A 341 10.15 14.00 33.29
C VAL A 341 10.24 13.48 31.85
N ALA A 342 9.12 13.49 31.13
CA ALA A 342 9.05 12.95 29.78
C ALA A 342 10.11 13.59 28.85
N GLY A 343 10.90 12.72 28.23
CA GLY A 343 12.03 13.06 27.38
C GLY A 343 13.21 13.76 28.05
N ASP A 344 13.30 13.82 29.37
CA ASP A 344 14.51 14.23 30.08
C ASP A 344 15.28 13.02 30.61
N THR A 345 16.21 12.52 29.79
CA THR A 345 17.11 11.42 30.17
C THR A 345 17.94 11.71 31.43
N SER A 346 18.16 12.98 31.83
CA SER A 346 18.87 13.25 33.09
C SER A 346 18.08 12.80 34.33
N THR A 347 16.77 12.58 34.18
CA THR A 347 15.86 12.08 35.21
C THR A 347 15.67 10.56 35.19
N SER A 348 16.45 9.83 34.39
CA SER A 348 16.30 8.38 34.22
C SER A 348 16.65 7.56 35.47
N SER A 349 15.98 6.42 35.63
CA SER A 349 16.34 5.39 36.63
C SER A 349 16.03 3.99 36.10
N LYS A 350 16.89 2.99 36.37
CA LYS A 350 16.62 1.61 35.95
C LYS A 350 15.52 1.02 36.84
N THR A 351 14.41 0.59 36.26
CA THR A 351 13.24 0.07 36.98
C THR A 351 13.14 -1.45 36.92
N LYS A 352 13.43 -2.05 35.76
CA LYS A 352 13.30 -3.50 35.55
C LYS A 352 14.47 -4.08 34.76
N THR A 353 14.60 -5.40 34.83
CA THR A 353 15.54 -6.18 34.02
C THR A 353 14.92 -7.54 33.77
N PHE A 354 14.97 -8.00 32.53
CA PHE A 354 14.53 -9.32 32.13
C PHE A 354 15.69 -10.04 31.42
N ASP A 355 15.84 -11.33 31.72
CA ASP A 355 16.93 -12.17 31.24
C ASP A 355 16.44 -13.03 30.06
N LEU A 356 17.01 -12.77 28.88
CA LEU A 356 16.72 -13.48 27.63
C LEU A 356 17.63 -14.72 27.46
N SER A 357 18.59 -14.98 28.35
CA SER A 357 19.60 -16.03 28.16
C SER A 357 19.02 -17.43 27.95
N ALA A 358 17.88 -17.74 28.56
CA ALA A 358 17.15 -18.98 28.36
C ALA A 358 16.47 -19.08 26.97
N ILE A 359 16.21 -17.95 26.32
CA ILE A 359 15.53 -17.82 25.02
C ILE A 359 16.57 -17.82 23.90
N VAL A 360 17.66 -17.06 24.06
CA VAL A 360 18.72 -16.91 23.05
C VAL A 360 19.95 -17.82 23.30
N ALA A 361 19.83 -18.78 24.22
CA ALA A 361 20.90 -19.72 24.61
C ALA A 361 22.24 -19.03 24.99
N SER A 362 22.15 -17.91 25.72
CA SER A 362 23.27 -17.01 26.04
C SER A 362 24.03 -16.43 24.84
N GLY A 363 23.42 -16.42 23.65
CA GLY A 363 23.89 -15.70 22.47
C GLY A 363 23.68 -14.19 22.57
N TYR A 364 24.32 -13.43 21.68
CA TYR A 364 24.17 -11.98 21.67
C TYR A 364 22.83 -11.57 21.03
N VAL A 365 22.33 -10.43 21.52
CA VAL A 365 21.13 -9.77 21.01
C VAL A 365 21.51 -8.31 20.76
N HIS A 366 21.30 -7.80 19.55
CA HIS A 366 21.78 -6.47 19.18
C HIS A 366 20.70 -5.40 19.37
N ASP A 367 19.52 -5.64 18.82
CA ASP A 367 18.42 -4.69 18.82
C ASP A 367 17.07 -5.38 19.07
N HIS A 368 16.04 -4.57 19.23
CA HIS A 368 14.67 -4.98 19.52
C HIS A 368 13.69 -4.00 18.89
N CYS A 369 12.45 -4.42 18.71
CA CYS A 369 11.32 -3.56 18.35
C CYS A 369 10.05 -4.06 19.06
N PHE A 370 9.23 -3.16 19.59
CA PHE A 370 7.88 -3.51 20.00
C PHE A 370 6.92 -3.44 18.80
N ASN A 371 5.75 -4.07 18.91
CA ASN A 371 4.61 -3.70 18.06
C ASN A 371 3.91 -2.44 18.60
N GLU A 372 2.99 -1.86 17.81
CA GLU A 372 2.34 -0.56 18.13
C GLU A 372 1.57 -0.53 19.47
N ASP A 373 1.03 -1.67 19.93
CA ASP A 373 0.28 -1.76 21.19
C ASP A 373 1.13 -2.29 22.36
N TYR A 374 2.43 -2.51 22.15
CA TYR A 374 3.40 -3.05 23.10
C TYR A 374 3.03 -4.44 23.68
N SER A 375 2.13 -5.19 23.04
CA SER A 375 1.80 -6.57 23.41
C SER A 375 2.80 -7.62 22.88
N LYS A 376 3.71 -7.24 21.98
CA LYS A 376 4.79 -8.08 21.46
C LYS A 376 6.13 -7.35 21.45
N LEU A 377 7.20 -8.12 21.63
CA LEU A 377 8.58 -7.69 21.48
C LEU A 377 9.28 -8.62 20.49
N PHE A 378 9.91 -8.02 19.48
CA PHE A 378 10.79 -8.70 18.53
C PHE A 378 12.23 -8.40 18.92
N ILE A 379 13.08 -9.42 18.96
CA ILE A 379 14.52 -9.28 19.20
C ILE A 379 15.32 -9.88 18.06
N ILE A 380 16.48 -9.31 17.73
CA ILE A 380 17.38 -9.85 16.72
C ILE A 380 18.66 -10.40 17.37
N SER A 381 18.95 -11.68 17.11
CA SER A 381 20.14 -12.39 17.61
C SER A 381 21.07 -12.78 16.48
N ASP A 382 22.34 -12.34 16.57
CA ASP A 382 23.42 -12.66 15.63
C ASP A 382 23.89 -14.12 15.75
N THR A 383 23.79 -14.68 16.96
CA THR A 383 24.34 -15.98 17.32
C THR A 383 23.42 -17.10 16.85
N LEU A 384 22.12 -16.80 16.77
CA LEU A 384 21.10 -17.70 16.25
C LEU A 384 20.69 -17.38 14.81
N ASN A 385 21.12 -16.24 14.26
CA ASN A 385 20.62 -15.65 13.00
C ASN A 385 19.09 -15.64 12.93
N ARG A 386 18.45 -15.05 13.96
CA ARG A 386 16.98 -15.06 14.09
C ARG A 386 16.39 -13.73 14.54
N VAL A 387 15.26 -13.40 13.94
CA VAL A 387 14.22 -12.59 14.58
C VAL A 387 13.40 -13.50 15.47
N ILE A 388 13.28 -13.17 16.75
CA ILE A 388 12.54 -13.97 17.74
C ILE A 388 11.42 -13.10 18.30
N GLU A 389 10.20 -13.65 18.33
CA GLU A 389 9.02 -13.00 18.88
C GLU A 389 8.81 -13.42 20.33
N LEU A 390 8.37 -12.46 21.16
CA LEU A 390 7.95 -12.67 22.54
C LEU A 390 6.61 -11.94 22.76
N ASP A 391 5.69 -12.58 23.46
CA ASP A 391 4.45 -11.96 23.91
C ASP A 391 4.67 -11.21 25.23
N LEU A 392 4.01 -10.07 25.41
CA LEU A 392 3.85 -9.40 26.69
C LEU A 392 2.40 -9.57 27.16
N THR A 393 2.18 -10.36 28.21
CA THR A 393 0.82 -10.51 28.78
C THR A 393 0.31 -9.25 29.47
N THR A 394 1.18 -8.26 29.73
CA THR A 394 0.84 -6.88 30.06
C THR A 394 1.66 -5.92 29.20
N PRO A 395 1.03 -5.10 28.33
CA PRO A 395 1.73 -4.14 27.48
C PRO A 395 2.74 -3.26 28.23
N GLU A 396 3.87 -2.99 27.58
CA GLU A 396 5.05 -2.31 28.13
C GLU A 396 5.73 -2.97 29.36
N ASP A 397 5.20 -4.05 29.95
CA ASP A 397 5.82 -4.69 31.11
C ASP A 397 6.75 -5.84 30.71
N ILE A 398 8.04 -5.54 30.59
CA ILE A 398 9.07 -6.54 30.26
C ILE A 398 9.21 -7.69 31.26
N LEU A 399 8.61 -7.62 32.46
CA LEU A 399 8.57 -8.77 33.38
C LEU A 399 7.48 -9.80 33.00
N THR A 400 6.64 -9.47 32.02
CA THR A 400 5.58 -10.33 31.47
C THR A 400 5.92 -10.91 30.10
N LEU A 401 7.18 -10.80 29.68
CA LEU A 401 7.72 -11.40 28.46
C LEU A 401 7.66 -12.93 28.54
N GLU A 402 6.97 -13.55 27.58
CA GLU A 402 6.88 -14.99 27.39
C GLU A 402 7.32 -15.35 25.97
N TYR A 403 8.27 -16.28 25.83
CA TYR A 403 8.66 -16.79 24.51
C TYR A 403 7.59 -17.77 24.01
N ASN A 404 6.95 -17.43 22.90
CA ASN A 404 5.82 -18.18 22.34
C ASN A 404 6.23 -19.25 21.31
N GLY A 405 7.53 -19.39 21.03
CA GLY A 405 8.07 -20.36 20.07
C GLY A 405 8.18 -19.85 18.64
N VAL A 406 7.77 -18.61 18.36
CA VAL A 406 7.76 -18.00 17.03
C VAL A 406 9.11 -17.32 16.75
N PHE A 407 9.68 -17.62 15.58
CA PHE A 407 10.91 -17.00 15.09
C PHE A 407 10.98 -17.06 13.56
N TYR A 408 11.80 -16.19 12.98
CA TYR A 408 12.27 -16.28 11.59
C TYR A 408 13.76 -16.56 11.56
N ASP A 409 14.20 -17.54 10.77
CA ASP A 409 15.62 -17.85 10.58
C ASP A 409 16.15 -17.08 9.38
N VAL A 410 16.80 -15.94 9.61
CA VAL A 410 17.23 -15.02 8.55
C VAL A 410 18.40 -15.57 7.72
N SER A 411 19.05 -16.64 8.19
CA SER A 411 20.16 -17.26 7.46
C SER A 411 19.73 -17.93 6.15
N VAL A 412 18.44 -18.18 5.96
CA VAL A 412 17.87 -18.71 4.70
C VAL A 412 18.03 -17.74 3.53
N ASP A 413 18.08 -16.43 3.81
CA ASP A 413 18.26 -15.36 2.82
C ASP A 413 19.72 -14.89 2.70
N GLY A 414 20.65 -15.56 3.40
CA GLY A 414 22.08 -15.22 3.39
C GLY A 414 22.54 -14.24 4.48
N ILE A 415 21.64 -13.79 5.35
CA ILE A 415 21.98 -12.90 6.48
C ILE A 415 22.81 -13.67 7.53
N GLY A 416 23.97 -13.13 7.91
CA GLY A 416 24.96 -13.84 8.74
C GLY A 416 25.38 -13.14 10.03
N GLN A 417 25.13 -11.83 10.17
CA GLN A 417 25.33 -11.00 11.36
C GLN A 417 24.23 -9.92 11.47
N PRO A 418 22.97 -10.31 11.68
CA PRO A 418 21.85 -9.37 11.76
C PRO A 418 21.93 -8.53 13.04
N ASN A 419 22.05 -7.21 12.88
CA ASN A 419 22.29 -6.28 13.98
C ASN A 419 21.06 -5.45 14.34
N GLY A 420 20.36 -4.90 13.34
CA GLY A 420 19.24 -3.98 13.55
C GLY A 420 17.93 -4.53 13.03
N ILE A 421 16.83 -4.17 13.69
CA ILE A 421 15.46 -4.50 13.30
C ILE A 421 14.58 -3.25 13.40
N ASP A 422 13.61 -3.10 12.50
CA ASP A 422 12.53 -2.12 12.59
C ASP A 422 11.27 -2.66 11.90
N PHE A 423 10.11 -2.06 12.15
CA PHE A 423 8.85 -2.40 11.46
C PHE A 423 8.17 -1.14 10.90
N SER A 424 7.45 -1.27 9.79
CA SER A 424 6.52 -0.23 9.35
C SER A 424 5.34 -0.13 10.34
N PRO A 425 4.58 0.99 10.33
CA PRO A 425 3.29 1.05 11.02
C PRO A 425 2.38 -0.12 10.63
N GLY A 426 1.64 -0.65 11.60
CA GLY A 426 0.86 -1.88 11.50
C GLY A 426 1.66 -3.18 11.36
N GLY A 427 2.99 -3.13 11.24
CA GLY A 427 3.86 -4.31 11.14
C GLY A 427 3.82 -5.06 9.82
N GLY A 428 3.35 -4.44 8.74
CA GLY A 428 3.24 -5.08 7.41
C GLY A 428 4.58 -5.37 6.74
N ASP A 429 5.57 -4.50 6.99
CA ASP A 429 6.96 -4.69 6.61
C ASP A 429 7.87 -4.77 7.84
N MET A 430 8.88 -5.65 7.76
CA MET A 430 10.00 -5.75 8.70
C MET A 430 11.30 -5.41 7.97
N PHE A 431 12.15 -4.60 8.61
CA PHE A 431 13.43 -4.13 8.06
C PHE A 431 14.57 -4.65 8.91
N LEU A 432 15.56 -5.29 8.29
CA LEU A 432 16.77 -5.77 8.95
C LEU A 432 18.02 -5.13 8.34
N VAL A 433 19.07 -4.98 9.14
CA VAL A 433 20.42 -4.68 8.64
C VAL A 433 21.40 -5.77 9.02
N ASP A 434 22.17 -6.23 8.04
CA ASP A 434 23.20 -7.24 8.21
C ASP A 434 24.59 -6.60 8.25
N GLN A 435 25.35 -6.88 9.31
CA GLN A 435 26.70 -6.37 9.48
C GLN A 435 27.71 -7.03 8.53
N GLN A 436 27.41 -8.22 8.02
CA GLN A 436 28.34 -9.01 7.24
C GLN A 436 28.30 -8.68 5.74
N SER A 437 27.11 -8.46 5.18
CA SER A 437 26.90 -8.08 3.77
C SER A 437 26.86 -6.57 3.54
N ASP A 438 26.74 -5.75 4.60
CA ASP A 438 26.45 -4.31 4.50
C ASP A 438 25.17 -4.03 3.68
N GLU A 439 24.10 -4.79 3.94
CA GLU A 439 22.81 -4.67 3.25
C GLU A 439 21.64 -4.38 4.21
N VAL A 440 20.63 -3.68 3.68
CA VAL A 440 19.29 -3.60 4.26
C VAL A 440 18.40 -4.64 3.59
N TYR A 441 17.62 -5.37 4.37
CA TYR A 441 16.63 -6.34 3.89
C TYR A 441 15.23 -5.89 4.32
N ARG A 442 14.26 -6.00 3.41
CA ARG A 442 12.82 -5.75 3.66
C ARG A 442 12.06 -7.05 3.47
N TYR A 443 11.28 -7.41 4.48
CA TYR A 443 10.37 -8.55 4.49
C TYR A 443 8.93 -8.07 4.59
N SER A 444 8.00 -8.78 3.98
CA SER A 444 6.59 -8.70 4.39
C SER A 444 6.37 -9.62 5.58
N THR A 445 5.69 -9.11 6.61
CA THR A 445 5.26 -9.82 7.83
C THR A 445 3.74 -9.83 7.96
N ALA A 446 3.05 -9.76 6.82
CA ALA A 446 1.59 -9.81 6.65
C ALA A 446 1.26 -10.61 5.37
N VAL A 447 1.90 -11.78 5.24
CA VAL A 447 1.85 -12.59 4.02
C VAL A 447 0.49 -13.27 3.91
N VAL A 448 -0.16 -13.11 2.75
CA VAL A 448 -1.45 -13.72 2.47
C VAL A 448 -1.41 -14.57 1.21
N SER A 449 -1.87 -15.82 1.33
CA SER A 449 -2.07 -16.74 0.22
C SER A 449 -3.54 -16.71 -0.19
N ILE A 450 -3.81 -16.20 -1.40
CA ILE A 450 -5.16 -16.11 -1.96
C ILE A 450 -5.30 -17.10 -3.12
N ALA A 451 -5.99 -18.21 -2.86
CA ALA A 451 -6.35 -19.18 -3.88
C ALA A 451 -7.62 -18.71 -4.60
N LEU A 452 -7.45 -18.11 -5.79
CA LEU A 452 -8.53 -17.76 -6.69
C LEU A 452 -9.22 -19.00 -7.30
N PRO A 453 -10.45 -18.87 -7.82
CA PRO A 453 -11.17 -20.00 -8.44
C PRO A 453 -10.37 -20.61 -9.61
N VAL A 454 -10.30 -21.94 -9.69
CA VAL A 454 -9.53 -22.66 -10.74
C VAL A 454 -10.05 -22.43 -12.17
N ASN A 455 -11.29 -21.94 -12.27
CA ASN A 455 -12.02 -21.58 -13.47
C ASN A 455 -11.96 -20.06 -13.78
N LEU A 456 -11.19 -19.28 -13.01
CA LEU A 456 -10.92 -17.88 -13.27
C LEU A 456 -9.55 -17.72 -13.96
N ASN A 457 -9.56 -17.24 -15.20
CA ASN A 457 -8.35 -16.88 -15.93
C ASN A 457 -7.97 -15.42 -15.65
N VAL A 458 -7.07 -15.20 -14.69
CA VAL A 458 -6.39 -13.90 -14.46
C VAL A 458 -4.88 -14.08 -14.63
N PRO A 459 -4.31 -13.75 -15.81
CA PRO A 459 -2.88 -13.86 -16.02
C PRO A 459 -2.10 -12.88 -15.12
N ASN A 460 -1.04 -13.38 -14.47
CA ASN A 460 -0.16 -12.63 -13.58
C ASN A 460 -0.85 -12.03 -12.33
N PHE A 461 -1.88 -12.69 -11.77
CA PHE A 461 -2.38 -12.31 -10.45
C PHE A 461 -1.28 -12.43 -9.37
N VAL A 462 -1.11 -11.36 -8.60
CA VAL A 462 -0.27 -11.31 -7.40
C VAL A 462 -1.15 -10.83 -6.24
N PRO A 463 -1.19 -11.53 -5.09
CA PRO A 463 -1.93 -11.04 -3.92
C PRO A 463 -1.45 -9.66 -3.45
N PRO A 464 -2.34 -8.79 -2.94
CA PRO A 464 -1.94 -7.50 -2.39
C PRO A 464 -1.01 -7.64 -1.17
N SER A 465 -0.02 -6.76 -1.08
CA SER A 465 0.68 -6.50 0.19
C SER A 465 -0.27 -5.85 1.21
N MET A 466 0.09 -5.89 2.50
CA MET A 466 -0.73 -5.28 3.55
C MET A 466 -1.09 -3.83 3.24
N GLY A 467 -2.36 -3.47 3.42
CA GLY A 467 -2.89 -2.12 3.15
C GLY A 467 -3.01 -1.75 1.67
N ALA A 468 -2.46 -2.55 0.75
CA ALA A 468 -2.70 -2.41 -0.68
C ALA A 468 -4.00 -3.12 -1.10
N THR A 469 -4.49 -2.77 -2.29
CA THR A 469 -5.66 -3.43 -2.89
C THR A 469 -5.38 -3.77 -4.35
N VAL A 470 -5.79 -4.96 -4.77
CA VAL A 470 -5.79 -5.36 -6.19
C VAL A 470 -7.23 -5.30 -6.67
N MET A 471 -7.47 -4.61 -7.78
CA MET A 471 -8.79 -4.58 -8.42
C MET A 471 -8.80 -5.47 -9.66
N LEU A 472 -9.84 -6.30 -9.76
CA LEU A 472 -10.13 -7.14 -10.91
C LEU A 472 -11.46 -6.71 -11.51
N ASP A 473 -11.50 -6.42 -12.80
CA ASP A 473 -12.74 -6.49 -13.57
C ASP A 473 -12.89 -7.94 -14.04
N VAL A 474 -13.96 -8.63 -13.61
CA VAL A 474 -14.23 -10.04 -13.93
C VAL A 474 -15.50 -10.18 -14.76
N ILE A 475 -15.46 -11.02 -15.79
CA ILE A 475 -16.61 -11.40 -16.61
C ILE A 475 -16.85 -12.92 -16.57
N THR A 476 -18.11 -13.31 -16.68
CA THR A 476 -18.56 -14.70 -16.86
C THR A 476 -18.69 -15.00 -18.35
N VAL A 477 -18.23 -16.17 -18.82
CA VAL A 477 -18.24 -16.49 -20.27
C VAL A 477 -19.09 -17.71 -20.66
N ASP A 478 -19.55 -18.54 -19.71
CA ASP A 478 -20.42 -19.71 -19.96
C ASP A 478 -21.28 -20.12 -18.75
N GLU A 479 -22.50 -19.60 -18.62
CA GLU A 479 -23.51 -20.04 -17.61
C GLU A 479 -22.99 -20.14 -16.16
N GLY A 480 -22.07 -19.26 -15.77
CA GLY A 480 -21.46 -19.23 -14.44
C GLY A 480 -20.36 -20.27 -14.20
N VAL A 481 -19.84 -20.94 -15.25
CA VAL A 481 -18.90 -22.05 -15.12
C VAL A 481 -17.44 -21.62 -15.25
N THR A 482 -17.12 -20.65 -16.09
CA THR A 482 -15.77 -20.09 -16.27
C THR A 482 -15.78 -18.56 -16.37
N TYR A 483 -14.65 -17.97 -15.97
CA TYR A 483 -14.51 -16.53 -15.78
C TYR A 483 -13.20 -16.03 -16.40
N GLU A 484 -13.23 -14.86 -17.00
CA GLU A 484 -12.02 -14.11 -17.38
C GLU A 484 -11.91 -12.86 -16.51
N GLY A 485 -10.69 -12.54 -16.06
CA GLY A 485 -10.46 -11.34 -15.26
C GLY A 485 -9.21 -10.57 -15.66
N ALA A 486 -9.29 -9.25 -15.56
CA ALA A 486 -8.18 -8.34 -15.81
C ALA A 486 -7.85 -7.53 -14.55
N VAL A 487 -6.57 -7.53 -14.17
CA VAL A 487 -6.02 -6.60 -13.17
C VAL A 487 -6.04 -5.18 -13.74
N LEU A 488 -6.47 -4.21 -12.92
CA LEU A 488 -6.51 -2.77 -13.25
C LEU A 488 -5.24 -2.04 -12.78
#